data_AF-A0A6B3G208-F1
#
_entry.id   AF-A0A6B3G208-F1
#
_cell.length_a   1.000
_cell.length_b   1.000
_cell.length_c   1.000
_cell.angle_alpha   90.00
_cell.angle_beta   90.00
_cell.angle_gamma   90.00
#
_symmetry.space_group_name_H-M   'P 1'
#
loop_
_entity.id
_entity.type
_entity.pdbx_description
1 polymer ?
#
loop_
_entity_poly.entity_id
_entity_poly.type
_entity_poly.pdbx_seq_one_letter_code
_entity_poly.pdbx_strand_id
1 'polypeptide(L)'
;TADEPMRPGTTLESLANLKTPFRAHGRVTAGNAAGLNDGATASLLAAEDVARELGLPVKMRLVSYAFAGVEPEVMGYGPIPATEKALAQAGLTIDDIGLFEINEAFAVQVLAFLEHYGIA
;
A
#
# COMPACT_ATOMS: atom_id res chain seq x y z
N THR A 1 -8.16 -17.19 14.64
CA THR A 1 -8.44 -15.84 14.10
C THR A 1 -7.15 -15.19 13.65
N ALA A 2 -6.33 -15.89 12.87
CA ALA A 2 -4.99 -15.45 12.47
C ALA A 2 -4.90 -15.44 10.95
N ASP A 3 -4.04 -14.58 10.40
CA ASP A 3 -3.81 -14.52 8.95
C ASP A 3 -3.13 -15.81 8.47
N GLU A 4 -3.79 -16.47 7.53
CA GLU A 4 -3.35 -17.72 6.92
C GLU A 4 -2.22 -17.58 5.87
N PRO A 5 -2.13 -16.48 5.07
CA PRO A 5 -1.17 -16.41 3.96
C PRO A 5 0.31 -16.35 4.34
N MET A 6 0.63 -16.01 5.60
CA MET A 6 2.01 -15.83 6.03
C MET A 6 2.82 -17.13 5.91
N ARG A 7 4.05 -17.02 5.38
CA ARG A 7 4.96 -18.16 5.19
C ARG A 7 6.28 -17.92 5.94
N PRO A 8 6.35 -18.21 7.26
CA PRO A 8 7.53 -17.90 8.08
C PRO A 8 8.83 -18.61 7.66
N GLY A 9 8.73 -19.75 6.97
CA GLY A 9 9.88 -20.50 6.46
C GLY A 9 10.41 -20.01 5.10
N THR A 10 9.98 -18.83 4.62
CA THR A 10 10.41 -18.30 3.32
C THR A 10 11.91 -17.98 3.34
N THR A 11 12.62 -18.37 2.27
CA THR A 11 14.06 -18.14 2.12
C THR A 11 14.36 -17.53 0.75
N LEU A 12 15.46 -16.79 0.64
CA LEU A 12 15.88 -16.23 -0.67
C LEU A 12 16.08 -17.32 -1.73
N GLU A 13 16.64 -18.46 -1.34
CA GLU A 13 16.84 -19.60 -2.24
C GLU A 13 15.51 -20.17 -2.76
N SER A 14 14.50 -20.31 -1.90
CA SER A 14 13.19 -20.82 -2.33
C SER A 14 12.48 -19.83 -3.24
N LEU A 15 12.62 -18.51 -3.00
CA LEU A 15 12.06 -17.47 -3.86
C LEU A 15 12.73 -17.43 -5.25
N ALA A 16 14.06 -17.60 -5.32
CA ALA A 16 14.83 -17.53 -6.56
C ALA A 16 14.46 -18.63 -7.58
N ASN A 17 13.95 -19.77 -7.10
CA ASN A 17 13.60 -20.91 -7.92
C ASN A 17 12.14 -20.90 -8.42
N LEU A 18 11.35 -19.87 -8.08
CA LEU A 18 9.94 -19.79 -8.46
C LEU A 18 9.76 -19.48 -9.95
N LYS A 19 8.76 -20.11 -10.56
CA LYS A 19 8.37 -19.87 -11.96
C LYS A 19 7.75 -18.47 -12.13
N THR A 20 7.89 -17.91 -13.33
CA THR A 20 7.35 -16.60 -13.71
C THR A 20 6.12 -16.78 -14.60
N PRO A 21 4.89 -16.80 -14.04
CA PRO A 21 3.71 -17.23 -14.79
C PRO A 21 3.24 -16.23 -15.85
N PHE A 22 3.61 -14.95 -15.72
CA PHE A 22 3.11 -13.87 -16.58
C PHE A 22 3.87 -13.72 -17.90
N ARG A 23 5.18 -14.00 -17.92
CA ARG A 23 6.01 -13.92 -19.11
C ARG A 23 7.25 -14.81 -19.01
N ALA A 24 7.72 -15.30 -20.15
CA ALA A 24 9.04 -15.93 -20.23
C ALA A 24 10.13 -14.93 -19.82
N HIS A 25 11.10 -15.37 -19.01
CA HIS A 25 12.14 -14.51 -18.43
C HIS A 25 11.56 -13.30 -17.65
N GLY A 26 10.43 -13.52 -16.98
CA GLY A 26 9.82 -12.54 -16.08
C GLY A 26 10.62 -12.31 -14.79
N ARG A 27 10.17 -11.35 -14.00
CA ARG A 27 10.66 -11.13 -12.62
C ARG A 27 9.56 -11.30 -11.57
N VAL A 28 8.30 -11.36 -12.00
CA VAL A 28 7.14 -11.55 -11.12
C VAL A 28 6.89 -13.05 -10.94
N THR A 29 6.75 -13.47 -9.68
CA THR A 29 6.52 -14.84 -9.24
C THR A 29 5.43 -14.85 -8.16
N ALA A 30 4.94 -16.04 -7.79
CA ALA A 30 4.00 -16.16 -6.67
C ALA A 30 4.59 -15.77 -5.30
N GLY A 31 5.92 -15.63 -5.20
CA GLY A 31 6.58 -15.23 -3.95
C GLY A 31 6.81 -13.73 -3.80
N ASN A 32 6.57 -12.94 -4.85
CA ASN A 32 6.72 -11.48 -4.84
C ASN A 32 5.48 -10.75 -5.38
N ALA A 33 4.34 -11.42 -5.34
CA ALA A 33 3.02 -10.91 -5.69
C ALA A 33 2.04 -11.26 -4.57
N ALA A 34 1.05 -10.40 -4.36
CA ALA A 34 -0.04 -10.69 -3.44
C ALA A 34 -0.83 -11.92 -3.88
N GLY A 35 -1.27 -12.72 -2.92
CA GLY A 35 -2.18 -13.85 -3.15
C GLY A 35 -3.61 -13.40 -3.45
N LEU A 36 -4.46 -14.38 -3.75
CA LEU A 36 -5.91 -14.23 -3.69
C LEU A 36 -6.35 -14.47 -2.24
N ASN A 37 -7.08 -13.53 -1.66
CA ASN A 37 -7.44 -13.54 -0.25
C ASN A 37 -8.92 -13.16 -0.08
N ASP A 38 -9.55 -13.72 0.94
CA ASP A 38 -10.91 -13.38 1.36
C ASP A 38 -10.88 -12.71 2.73
N GLY A 39 -11.60 -11.61 2.89
CA GLY A 39 -11.64 -10.88 4.16
C GLY A 39 -12.58 -9.68 4.14
N ALA A 40 -12.86 -9.14 5.33
CA ALA A 40 -13.65 -7.94 5.51
C ALA A 40 -13.04 -7.05 6.60
N THR A 41 -13.12 -5.73 6.41
CA THR A 41 -12.72 -4.73 7.39
C THR A 41 -13.74 -3.60 7.41
N ALA A 42 -13.84 -2.91 8.55
CA ALA A 42 -14.72 -1.76 8.72
C ALA A 42 -14.05 -0.71 9.59
N SER A 43 -14.29 0.56 9.27
CA SER A 43 -13.96 1.69 10.15
C SER A 43 -15.17 2.62 10.26
N LEU A 44 -15.31 3.26 11.42
CA LEU A 44 -16.34 4.26 11.66
C LEU A 44 -15.73 5.65 11.40
N LEU A 45 -16.30 6.38 10.46
CA LEU A 45 -15.97 7.79 10.22
C LEU A 45 -17.11 8.65 10.75
N ALA A 46 -16.75 9.70 11.47
CA ALA A 46 -17.69 10.69 12.00
C ALA A 46 -17.08 12.08 11.87
N ALA A 47 -17.95 13.09 11.77
CA ALA A 47 -17.53 14.47 11.93
C ALA A 47 -16.98 14.67 13.36
N GLU A 48 -15.98 15.54 13.49
CA GLU A 48 -15.27 15.72 14.77
C GLU A 48 -16.19 16.24 15.88
N ASP A 49 -17.07 17.18 15.55
CA ASP A 49 -18.07 17.74 16.47
C ASP A 49 -19.08 16.68 16.92
N VAL A 50 -19.59 15.86 16.00
CA VAL A 50 -20.50 14.75 16.31
C VAL A 50 -19.81 13.69 17.18
N ALA A 51 -18.55 13.34 16.87
CA ALA A 51 -17.78 12.41 17.70
C ALA A 51 -17.59 12.94 19.12
N ARG A 52 -17.36 14.25 19.28
CA ARG A 52 -17.26 14.92 20.59
C ARG A 52 -18.61 14.96 21.32
N GLU A 53 -19.68 15.33 20.63
CA GLU A 53 -21.05 15.38 21.19
C GLU A 53 -21.48 14.00 21.72
N LEU A 54 -21.22 12.95 20.95
CA LEU A 54 -21.58 11.58 21.28
C LEU A 54 -20.56 10.88 22.19
N GLY A 55 -19.46 11.54 22.57
CA GLY A 55 -18.41 10.96 23.42
C GLY A 55 -17.70 9.76 22.79
N LEU A 56 -17.60 9.69 21.46
CA LEU A 56 -16.95 8.59 20.74
C LEU A 56 -15.42 8.63 20.90
N PRO A 57 -14.75 7.49 21.07
CA PRO A 57 -13.29 7.44 21.10
C PRO A 57 -12.69 7.71 19.71
N VAL A 58 -11.92 8.79 19.58
CA VAL A 58 -11.25 9.17 18.34
C VAL A 58 -9.81 8.68 18.34
N LYS A 59 -9.44 7.81 17.39
CA LYS A 59 -8.08 7.26 17.26
C LYS A 59 -7.20 8.04 16.29
N MET A 60 -7.78 8.52 15.19
CA MET A 60 -7.07 9.18 14.09
C MET A 60 -8.00 10.19 13.41
N ARG A 61 -7.41 11.13 12.66
CA ARG A 61 -8.11 12.11 11.83
C ARG A 61 -7.69 11.94 10.37
N LEU A 62 -8.65 11.89 9.46
CA LEU A 62 -8.39 11.94 8.03
C LEU A 62 -8.00 13.37 7.63
N VAL A 63 -6.72 13.62 7.35
CA VAL A 63 -6.21 14.97 7.03
C VAL A 63 -6.48 15.35 5.58
N SER A 64 -6.17 14.46 4.64
CA SER A 64 -6.44 14.62 3.22
C SER A 64 -6.60 13.24 2.56
N TYR A 65 -7.14 13.22 1.35
CA TYR A 65 -7.17 12.06 0.48
C TYR A 65 -7.15 12.53 -0.98
N ALA A 66 -6.57 11.75 -1.86
CA ALA A 66 -6.51 12.11 -3.28
C ALA A 66 -6.58 10.88 -4.18
N PHE A 67 -7.04 11.14 -5.40
CA PHE A 67 -7.00 10.18 -6.52
C PHE A 67 -6.19 10.78 -7.66
N ALA A 68 -5.45 9.92 -8.34
CA ALA A 68 -4.72 10.20 -9.57
C ALA A 68 -4.86 9.01 -10.53
N GLY A 69 -4.98 9.32 -11.83
CA GLY A 69 -4.96 8.32 -12.89
C GLY A 69 -3.57 8.22 -13.51
N VAL A 70 -3.21 7.02 -13.96
CA VAL A 70 -2.00 6.73 -14.73
C VAL A 70 -2.38 5.82 -15.90
N GLU A 71 -1.47 5.64 -16.85
CA GLU A 71 -1.67 4.74 -17.96
C GLU A 71 -1.86 3.29 -17.46
N PRO A 72 -2.79 2.51 -18.05
CA PRO A 72 -3.07 1.15 -17.60
C PRO A 72 -1.85 0.23 -17.59
N GLU A 73 -0.91 0.41 -18.53
CA GLU A 73 0.30 -0.40 -18.64
C GLU A 73 1.24 -0.23 -17.44
N VAL A 74 1.15 0.89 -16.71
CA VAL A 74 1.99 1.22 -15.55
C VAL A 74 1.17 1.45 -14.29
N MET A 75 -0.01 0.82 -14.17
CA MET A 75 -0.94 1.05 -13.06
C MET A 75 -0.31 1.00 -11.65
N GLY A 76 0.75 0.20 -11.46
CA GLY A 76 1.48 0.11 -10.19
C GLY A 76 2.18 1.41 -9.77
N TYR A 77 2.40 2.35 -10.69
CA TYR A 77 2.96 3.66 -10.40
C TYR A 77 1.94 4.62 -9.74
N GLY A 78 0.64 4.32 -9.84
CA GLY A 78 -0.46 5.18 -9.36
C GLY A 78 -0.33 5.73 -7.93
N PRO A 79 0.23 5.00 -6.94
CA PRO A 79 0.43 5.53 -5.59
C PRO A 79 1.31 6.79 -5.53
N ILE A 80 2.29 6.97 -6.43
CA ILE A 80 3.17 8.16 -6.43
C ILE A 80 2.38 9.46 -6.67
N PRO A 81 1.71 9.66 -7.83
CA PRO A 81 0.97 10.90 -8.08
C PRO A 81 -0.23 11.09 -7.14
N ALA A 82 -0.83 9.99 -6.65
CA ALA A 82 -1.88 10.09 -5.63
C ALA A 82 -1.34 10.61 -4.29
N THR A 83 -0.16 10.15 -3.88
CA THR A 83 0.52 10.59 -2.66
C THR A 83 0.97 12.04 -2.77
N GLU A 84 1.62 12.43 -3.87
CA GLU A 84 2.03 13.81 -4.12
C GLU A 84 0.85 14.79 -4.02
N LYS A 85 -0.30 14.42 -4.60
CA LYS A 85 -1.52 15.24 -4.53
C LYS A 85 -2.10 15.31 -3.12
N ALA A 86 -2.15 14.19 -2.39
CA ALA A 86 -2.67 14.17 -1.01
C ALA A 86 -1.79 14.99 -0.06
N LEU A 87 -0.47 14.89 -0.21
CA LEU A 87 0.52 15.67 0.56
C LEU A 87 0.40 17.16 0.25
N ALA A 88 0.34 17.54 -1.03
CA ALA A 88 0.16 18.93 -1.44
C ALA A 88 -1.13 19.55 -0.87
N GLN A 89 -2.24 18.80 -0.85
CA GLN A 89 -3.50 19.25 -0.23
C GLN A 89 -3.40 19.41 1.28
N ALA A 90 -2.60 18.58 1.96
CA ALA A 90 -2.36 18.65 3.39
C ALA A 90 -1.32 19.71 3.78
N GLY A 91 -0.58 20.26 2.81
CA GLY A 91 0.58 21.11 3.07
C GLY A 91 1.74 20.35 3.73
N LEU A 92 1.86 19.05 3.43
CA LEU A 92 2.88 18.15 3.96
C LEU A 92 3.86 17.74 2.86
N THR A 93 5.01 17.22 3.29
CA THR A 93 6.01 16.55 2.46
C THR A 93 6.12 15.08 2.86
N ILE A 94 6.81 14.27 2.05
CA ILE A 94 7.03 12.86 2.38
C ILE A 94 7.84 12.69 3.67
N ASP A 95 8.72 13.63 3.98
CA ASP A 95 9.58 13.63 5.17
C ASP A 95 8.79 13.88 6.47
N ASP A 96 7.57 14.44 6.37
CA ASP A 96 6.66 14.63 7.51
C ASP A 96 5.94 13.32 7.91
N ILE A 97 6.04 12.28 7.09
CA ILE A 97 5.31 11.03 7.28
C ILE A 97 6.17 10.02 8.04
N GLY A 98 5.76 9.69 9.26
CA GLY A 98 6.48 8.74 10.11
C GLY A 98 6.25 7.26 9.78
N LEU A 99 5.17 6.92 9.07
CA LEU A 99 4.85 5.55 8.67
C LEU A 99 4.05 5.53 7.37
N PHE A 100 4.42 4.62 6.47
CA PHE A 100 3.77 4.41 5.18
C PHE A 100 3.08 3.04 5.16
N GLU A 101 1.85 3.01 4.69
CA GLU A 101 1.15 1.78 4.31
C GLU A 101 0.93 1.82 2.80
N ILE A 102 1.76 1.06 2.07
CA ILE A 102 1.70 0.92 0.61
C ILE A 102 1.24 -0.50 0.32
N ASN A 103 0.11 -0.64 -0.38
CA ASN A 103 -0.41 -1.96 -0.71
C ASN A 103 0.57 -2.74 -1.61
N GLU A 104 0.96 -3.95 -1.20
CA GLU A 104 1.99 -4.75 -1.86
C GLU A 104 1.42 -5.70 -2.93
N ALA A 105 0.64 -5.18 -3.89
CA ALA A 105 0.07 -6.01 -4.96
C ALA A 105 1.16 -6.80 -5.72
N PHE A 106 2.29 -6.14 -5.99
CA PHE A 106 3.52 -6.74 -6.48
C PHE A 106 4.72 -6.04 -5.81
N ALA A 107 5.79 -6.76 -5.53
CA ALA A 107 6.99 -6.17 -4.91
C ALA A 107 7.58 -5.02 -5.75
N VAL A 108 7.55 -5.16 -7.09
CA VAL A 108 8.14 -4.16 -8.01
C VAL A 108 7.53 -2.76 -7.87
N GLN A 109 6.22 -2.65 -7.56
CA GLN A 109 5.61 -1.33 -7.42
C GLN A 109 5.91 -0.69 -6.06
N VAL A 110 6.09 -1.49 -5.01
CA VAL A 110 6.58 -0.98 -3.71
C VAL A 110 7.98 -0.42 -3.90
N LEU A 111 8.86 -1.20 -4.54
CA LEU A 111 10.24 -0.78 -4.80
C LEU A 111 10.31 0.49 -5.64
N ALA A 112 9.47 0.62 -6.68
CA ALA A 112 9.39 1.84 -7.48
C ALA A 112 8.95 3.06 -6.65
N PHE A 113 7.99 2.88 -5.72
CA PHE A 113 7.58 3.94 -4.79
C PHE A 113 8.73 4.36 -3.86
N LEU A 114 9.43 3.38 -3.27
CA LEU A 114 10.54 3.64 -2.37
C LEU A 114 11.72 4.32 -3.09
N GLU A 115 12.03 3.90 -4.31
CA GLU A 115 13.07 4.51 -5.15
C GLU A 115 12.72 5.96 -5.51
N HIS A 116 11.46 6.24 -5.88
CA HIS A 116 10.99 7.60 -6.21
C HIS A 116 11.19 8.59 -5.06
N TYR A 117 10.91 8.16 -3.83
CA TYR A 117 11.04 8.99 -2.64
C TYR A 117 12.41 8.87 -1.93
N GLY A 118 13.34 8.06 -2.47
CA GLY A 118 14.66 7.86 -1.87
C GLY A 118 14.62 7.20 -0.47
N ILE A 119 13.62 6.36 -0.21
CA ILE A 119 13.42 5.70 1.09
C ILE A 119 14.28 4.44 1.23
N ALA A 120 14.46 3.67 0.15
CA ALA A 120 15.23 2.43 0.12
C ALA A 120 15.87 2.19 -1.24
#